data_AF-A0A6J4N6N9-F1
#
_entry.id   AF-A0A6J4N6N9-F1
#
_cell.length_a   1.000
_cell.length_b   1.000
_cell.length_c   1.000
_cell.angle_alpha   90.00
_cell.angle_beta   90.00
_cell.angle_gamma   90.00
#
_symmetry.space_group_name_H-M   'P 1'
#
loop_
_entity.id
_entity.type
_entity.pdbx_description
1 polymer ?
#
loop_
_entity_poly.entity_id
_entity_poly.type
_entity_poly.pdbx_seq_one_letter_code
_entity_poly.pdbx_strand_id
1 'polypeptide(L)'
;MQTPDDQMLRETARRVGGPPRRFSALRWRHGRSDPPRWLTPTDQISRIYQHHDRILRDGHVRWAAVVHANNMLFRPGGGDAGAQVVYAREPDVRLSDLQTIAARAYALKGTRPADQAERRLADMLTDEMERALDWPVPMTLTGGRDVVTTVVVLPRQHMPGGFL
;
A
#
# COMPACT_ATOMS: atom_id res chain seq x y z
N MET A 1 -7.53 23.88 -8.14
CA MET A 1 -7.68 23.23 -9.46
C MET A 1 -7.61 21.73 -9.25
N GLN A 2 -8.57 20.94 -9.72
CA GLN A 2 -8.53 19.47 -9.57
C GLN A 2 -7.49 18.88 -10.53
N THR A 3 -6.69 17.93 -10.05
CA THR A 3 -5.67 17.25 -10.89
C THR A 3 -6.30 16.08 -11.65
N PRO A 4 -5.68 15.62 -12.76
CA PRO A 4 -6.11 14.39 -13.44
C PRO A 4 -6.16 13.16 -12.51
N ASP A 5 -5.23 13.08 -11.56
CA ASP A 5 -5.15 11.99 -10.58
C ASP A 5 -6.35 12.00 -9.62
N ASP A 6 -6.80 13.19 -9.20
CA ASP A 6 -7.99 13.33 -8.36
C ASP A 6 -9.26 12.87 -9.12
N GLN A 7 -9.32 13.13 -10.42
CA GLN A 7 -10.43 12.67 -11.26
C GLN A 7 -10.42 11.14 -11.39
N MET A 8 -9.25 10.55 -11.64
CA MET A 8 -9.10 9.11 -11.75
C MET A 8 -9.45 8.39 -10.44
N LEU A 9 -9.03 8.91 -9.29
CA LEU A 9 -9.41 8.36 -7.99
C LEU A 9 -10.92 8.39 -7.77
N ARG A 10 -11.56 9.54 -8.05
CA ARG A 10 -13.02 9.68 -7.92
C ARG A 10 -13.78 8.75 -8.84
N GLU A 11 -13.34 8.62 -10.09
CA GLU A 11 -13.97 7.72 -11.05
C GLU A 11 -13.82 6.26 -10.62
N THR A 12 -12.63 5.87 -10.15
CA THR A 12 -12.38 4.54 -9.60
C THR A 12 -13.27 4.27 -8.39
N ALA A 13 -13.31 5.20 -7.43
CA ALA A 13 -14.18 5.10 -6.26
C ALA A 13 -15.67 5.00 -6.64
N ARG A 14 -16.12 5.73 -7.66
CA ARG A 14 -17.50 5.65 -8.18
C ARG A 14 -17.81 4.29 -8.81
N ARG A 15 -16.89 3.74 -9.62
CA ARG A 15 -17.06 2.42 -10.27
C ARG A 15 -17.06 1.26 -9.27
N VAL A 16 -16.26 1.41 -8.22
CA VAL A 16 -16.12 0.42 -7.13
C VAL A 16 -17.29 0.53 -6.14
N GLY A 17 -17.79 1.73 -5.87
CA GLY A 17 -18.86 2.02 -4.91
C GLY A 17 -18.36 2.32 -3.50
N GLY A 18 -19.23 2.92 -2.68
CA GLY A 18 -18.95 3.19 -1.26
C GLY A 18 -19.16 1.95 -0.37
N PRO A 19 -18.46 1.84 0.76
CA PRO A 19 -18.72 0.79 1.75
C PRO A 19 -20.04 1.06 2.52
N PRO A 20 -20.75 0.01 2.98
CA PRO A 20 -20.51 -1.40 2.69
C PRO A 20 -20.91 -1.77 1.25
N ARG A 21 -20.01 -2.41 0.50
CA ARG A 21 -20.23 -2.79 -0.90
C ARG A 21 -20.98 -4.10 -1.02
N ARG A 22 -21.78 -4.17 -2.09
CA ARG A 22 -22.35 -5.43 -2.58
C ARG A 22 -21.75 -5.72 -3.95
N PHE A 23 -20.96 -6.79 -4.03
CA PHE A 23 -20.46 -7.28 -5.31
C PHE A 23 -21.29 -8.47 -5.80
N SER A 24 -21.43 -8.58 -7.12
CA SER A 24 -21.86 -9.84 -7.74
C SER A 24 -20.81 -10.92 -7.50
N ALA A 25 -21.21 -12.20 -7.57
CA ALA A 25 -20.27 -13.31 -7.42
C ALA A 25 -19.07 -13.22 -8.38
N LEU A 26 -19.30 -12.71 -9.60
CA LEU A 26 -18.24 -12.50 -10.58
C LEU A 26 -17.25 -11.40 -10.15
N ARG A 27 -17.75 -10.27 -9.63
CA ARG A 27 -16.89 -9.19 -9.10
C ARG A 27 -16.13 -9.63 -7.85
N TRP A 28 -16.75 -10.45 -6.99
CA TRP A 28 -16.05 -11.07 -5.86
C TRP A 28 -14.88 -11.94 -6.30
N ARG A 29 -15.07 -12.77 -7.33
CA ARG A 29 -13.99 -13.61 -7.86
C ARG A 29 -12.86 -12.78 -8.47
N HIS A 30 -13.16 -11.74 -9.24
CA HIS A 30 -12.14 -10.88 -9.86
C HIS A 30 -11.40 -10.00 -8.86
N GLY A 31 -12.07 -9.57 -7.79
CA GLY A 31 -11.44 -8.76 -6.74
C GLY A 31 -10.48 -9.56 -5.87
N ARG A 32 -10.63 -10.89 -5.83
CA ARG A 32 -9.77 -11.77 -5.05
C ARG A 32 -8.48 -12.12 -5.80
N SER A 33 -7.40 -12.19 -5.04
CA SER A 33 -6.15 -12.80 -5.45
C SER A 33 -5.85 -13.93 -4.48
N ASP A 34 -5.29 -15.02 -5.00
CA ASP A 34 -4.84 -16.11 -4.15
C ASP A 34 -3.57 -15.67 -3.39
N PRO A 35 -3.39 -16.14 -2.15
CA PRO A 35 -2.15 -15.90 -1.43
C PRO A 35 -0.98 -16.50 -2.19
N PRO A 36 0.15 -15.79 -2.34
CA PRO A 36 1.30 -16.32 -3.02
C PRO A 36 1.88 -17.50 -2.25
N ARG A 37 2.46 -18.47 -2.96
CA ARG A 37 2.95 -19.73 -2.38
C ARG A 37 4.00 -19.58 -1.28
N TRP A 38 4.73 -18.46 -1.27
CA TRP A 38 5.75 -18.16 -0.27
C TRP A 38 5.17 -17.60 1.04
N LEU A 39 3.89 -17.22 1.06
CA LEU A 39 3.26 -16.62 2.23
C LEU A 39 2.82 -17.70 3.21
N THR A 40 3.32 -17.64 4.45
CA THR A 40 2.95 -18.56 5.51
C THR A 40 1.72 -18.05 6.29
N PRO A 41 0.92 -18.93 6.92
CA PRO A 41 -0.23 -18.50 7.73
C PRO A 41 0.13 -17.67 8.97
N THR A 42 1.38 -17.72 9.42
CA THR A 42 1.87 -16.94 10.57
C THR A 42 2.38 -15.56 10.18
N ASP A 43 2.56 -15.30 8.88
CA ASP A 43 2.99 -14.01 8.37
C ASP A 43 1.92 -12.94 8.62
N GLN A 44 2.31 -11.74 9.05
CA GLN A 44 1.36 -10.64 9.26
C GLN A 44 0.56 -10.30 8.00
N ILE A 45 1.17 -10.41 6.82
CA ILE A 45 0.53 -10.15 5.52
C ILE A 45 -0.63 -11.13 5.27
N SER A 46 -0.57 -12.35 5.81
CA SER A 46 -1.63 -13.35 5.65
C SER A 46 -2.99 -12.85 6.15
N ARG A 47 -3.00 -11.90 7.10
CA ARG A 47 -4.21 -11.26 7.60
C ARG A 47 -4.99 -10.53 6.52
N ILE A 48 -4.32 -9.99 5.50
CA ILE A 48 -4.96 -9.33 4.35
C ILE A 48 -5.83 -10.35 3.60
N TYR A 49 -5.32 -11.55 3.39
CA TYR A 49 -6.04 -12.63 2.71
C TYR A 49 -7.15 -13.23 3.59
N GLN A 50 -6.91 -13.37 4.89
CA GLN A 50 -7.93 -13.84 5.85
C GLN A 50 -9.11 -12.87 5.97
N HIS A 51 -8.85 -11.57 5.79
CA HIS A 51 -9.87 -10.52 5.88
C HIS A 51 -10.28 -9.94 4.53
N HIS A 52 -9.95 -10.61 3.42
CA HIS A 52 -10.17 -10.10 2.07
C HIS A 52 -11.64 -9.69 1.83
N ASP A 53 -12.58 -10.51 2.30
CA ASP A 53 -14.01 -10.22 2.16
C ASP A 53 -14.44 -8.96 2.91
N ARG A 54 -13.86 -8.75 4.10
CA ARG A 54 -14.08 -7.53 4.87
C ARG A 54 -13.46 -6.32 4.18
N ILE A 55 -12.25 -6.45 3.63
CA ILE A 55 -11.58 -5.37 2.90
C ILE A 55 -12.38 -4.95 1.66
N LEU A 56 -12.86 -5.92 0.89
CA LEU A 56 -13.67 -5.63 -0.30
C LEU A 56 -15.02 -4.99 0.07
N ARG A 57 -15.68 -5.49 1.12
CA ARG A 57 -16.96 -4.95 1.59
C ARG A 57 -16.81 -3.55 2.19
N ASP A 58 -15.87 -3.37 3.12
CA ASP A 58 -15.82 -2.21 4.02
C ASP A 58 -14.66 -1.23 3.71
N GLY A 59 -13.71 -1.62 2.88
CA GLY A 59 -12.51 -0.81 2.60
C GLY A 59 -12.79 0.45 1.79
N HIS A 60 -11.85 1.39 1.79
CA HIS A 60 -11.95 2.63 1.02
C HIS A 60 -10.95 2.64 -0.14
N VAL A 61 -11.34 3.20 -1.29
CA VAL A 61 -10.42 3.44 -2.40
C VAL A 61 -9.61 4.70 -2.07
N ARG A 62 -8.29 4.57 -1.98
CA ARG A 62 -7.37 5.66 -1.67
C ARG A 62 -6.15 5.61 -2.56
N TRP A 63 -5.48 6.77 -2.71
CA TRP A 63 -4.14 6.79 -3.24
C TRP A 63 -3.14 6.20 -2.25
N ALA A 64 -2.14 5.52 -2.80
CA ALA A 64 -0.96 5.08 -2.08
C ALA A 64 0.28 5.34 -2.96
N ALA A 65 1.44 5.55 -2.34
CA ALA A 65 2.71 5.70 -3.03
C ALA A 65 3.68 4.61 -2.57
N VAL A 66 4.41 4.01 -3.51
CA VAL A 66 5.42 2.97 -3.21
C VAL A 66 6.63 3.62 -2.54
N VAL A 67 7.04 3.09 -1.38
CA VAL A 67 8.27 3.45 -0.68
C VAL A 67 9.42 2.59 -1.18
N HIS A 68 9.23 1.26 -1.14
CA HIS A 68 10.13 0.31 -1.75
C HIS A 68 9.34 -0.91 -2.26
N ALA A 69 9.93 -1.68 -3.16
CA ALA A 69 9.30 -2.89 -3.68
C ALA A 69 10.37 -3.96 -3.91
N ASN A 70 9.96 -5.23 -3.84
CA ASN A 70 10.85 -6.32 -4.18
C ASN A 70 11.33 -6.19 -5.64
N ASN A 71 12.64 -6.35 -5.88
CA ASN A 71 13.25 -6.18 -7.21
C ASN A 71 12.63 -7.05 -8.31
N MET A 72 12.01 -8.19 -7.95
CA MET A 72 11.32 -9.03 -8.92
C MET A 72 10.15 -8.29 -9.59
N LEU A 73 9.53 -7.31 -8.93
CA LEU A 73 8.37 -6.58 -9.45
C LEU A 73 8.71 -5.65 -10.62
N PHE A 74 9.97 -5.25 -10.82
CA PHE A 74 10.40 -4.34 -11.90
C PHE A 74 10.75 -5.03 -13.22
N ARG A 75 10.48 -6.33 -13.33
CA ARG A 75 10.72 -7.10 -14.55
C ARG A 75 9.57 -8.09 -14.80
N PRO A 76 9.36 -8.52 -16.05
CA PRO A 76 8.43 -9.60 -16.34
C PRO A 76 8.74 -10.85 -15.50
N GLY A 77 7.69 -11.53 -15.02
CA GLY A 77 7.81 -12.71 -14.16
C GLY A 77 6.45 -13.25 -13.74
N GLY A 78 6.43 -14.44 -13.16
CA GLY A 78 5.18 -15.10 -12.74
C GLY A 78 4.83 -14.98 -11.26
N GLY A 79 5.72 -14.43 -10.44
CA GLY A 79 5.55 -14.39 -8.98
C GLY A 79 5.10 -13.03 -8.47
N ASP A 80 4.06 -13.02 -7.63
CA ASP A 80 3.65 -11.87 -6.84
C ASP A 80 4.67 -11.62 -5.72
N ALA A 81 4.83 -10.36 -5.34
CA ALA A 81 5.78 -9.98 -4.29
C ALA A 81 5.30 -8.77 -3.48
N GLY A 82 5.97 -8.55 -2.35
CA GLY A 82 5.69 -7.46 -1.44
C GLY A 82 6.20 -6.11 -1.94
N ALA A 83 5.47 -5.06 -1.59
CA ALA A 83 5.91 -3.68 -1.64
C ALA A 83 5.47 -2.97 -0.35
N GLN A 84 6.31 -2.05 0.13
CA GLN A 84 5.92 -1.13 1.19
C GLN A 84 5.35 0.11 0.54
N VAL A 85 4.17 0.52 0.98
CA VAL A 85 3.50 1.74 0.48
C VAL A 85 3.21 2.68 1.63
N VAL A 86 3.03 3.97 1.32
CA VAL A 86 2.39 4.94 2.23
C VAL A 86 1.01 5.32 1.69
N TYR A 87 0.06 5.51 2.60
CA TYR A 87 -1.24 6.08 2.28
C TYR A 87 -1.75 6.92 3.45
N ALA A 88 -2.60 7.89 3.15
CA ALA A 88 -3.27 8.69 4.18
C ALA A 88 -4.57 8.03 4.62
N ARG A 89 -4.87 8.07 5.93
CA ARG A 89 -6.17 7.60 6.44
C ARG A 89 -7.28 8.61 6.17
N GLU A 90 -6.93 9.89 6.13
CA GLU A 90 -7.82 10.97 5.73
C GLU A 90 -8.09 10.93 4.21
N PRO A 91 -9.29 11.33 3.75
CA PRO A 91 -9.54 11.55 2.33
C PRO A 91 -8.74 12.77 1.81
N ASP A 92 -8.69 12.92 0.48
CA ASP A 92 -8.21 14.14 -0.20
C ASP A 92 -6.73 14.51 -0.03
N VAL A 93 -5.87 13.54 0.28
CA VAL A 93 -4.41 13.71 0.17
C VAL A 93 -3.98 13.52 -1.29
N ARG A 94 -3.26 14.51 -1.82
CA ARG A 94 -2.77 14.47 -3.21
C ARG A 94 -1.74 13.38 -3.38
N LEU A 95 -1.75 12.72 -4.54
CA LEU A 95 -0.77 11.71 -4.90
C LEU A 95 0.67 12.25 -4.81
N SER A 96 0.91 13.48 -5.25
CA SER A 96 2.24 14.11 -5.19
C SER A 96 2.75 14.33 -3.77
N ASP A 97 1.87 14.60 -2.82
CA ASP A 97 2.23 14.71 -1.40
C ASP A 97 2.64 13.33 -0.85
N LEU A 98 1.89 12.28 -1.20
CA LEU A 98 2.25 10.90 -0.84
C LEU A 98 3.56 10.45 -1.48
N GLN A 99 3.83 10.79 -2.74
CA GLN A 99 5.10 10.50 -3.41
C GLN A 99 6.28 11.21 -2.71
N THR A 100 6.09 12.46 -2.30
CA THR A 100 7.10 13.20 -1.53
C THR A 100 7.38 12.53 -0.18
N ILE A 101 6.32 12.10 0.52
CA ILE A 101 6.45 11.36 1.79
C ILE A 101 7.14 10.02 1.57
N ALA A 102 6.79 9.28 0.52
CA ALA A 102 7.40 7.99 0.19
C ALA A 102 8.90 8.14 -0.10
N ALA A 103 9.29 9.15 -0.88
CA ALA A 103 10.69 9.44 -1.18
C ALA A 103 11.49 9.80 0.09
N ARG A 104 10.91 10.60 0.98
CA ARG A 104 11.52 10.93 2.28
C ARG A 104 11.66 9.71 3.18
N ALA A 105 10.62 8.88 3.27
CA ALA A 105 10.68 7.64 4.04
C ALA A 105 11.76 6.68 3.50
N TYR A 106 11.83 6.51 2.17
CA TYR A 106 12.86 5.70 1.53
C TYR A 106 14.27 6.23 1.80
N ALA A 107 14.47 7.55 1.82
CA ALA A 107 15.76 8.16 2.12
C ALA A 107 16.26 7.87 3.55
N LEU A 108 15.39 7.46 4.48
CA LEU A 108 15.79 7.02 5.82
C LEU A 108 16.33 5.58 5.83
N LYS A 109 16.01 4.76 4.82
CA LYS A 109 16.42 3.35 4.77
C LYS A 109 17.96 3.24 4.83
N GLY A 110 18.46 2.41 5.73
CA GLY A 110 19.90 2.21 5.96
C GLY A 110 20.61 3.37 6.68
N THR A 111 19.88 4.38 7.15
CA THR A 111 20.44 5.52 7.87
C THR A 111 20.20 5.41 9.39
N ARG A 112 20.72 6.37 10.18
CA ARG A 112 20.48 6.45 11.63
C ARG A 112 20.08 7.88 12.03
N PRO A 113 18.81 8.27 11.80
CA PRO A 113 18.31 9.60 12.14
C PRO A 113 18.46 9.90 13.63
N ALA A 114 18.61 11.19 13.99
CA ALA A 114 18.67 11.62 15.38
C ALA A 114 17.29 11.54 16.05
N ASP A 115 16.24 11.89 15.31
CA ASP A 115 14.85 11.77 15.76
C ASP A 115 14.48 10.29 16.00
N GLN A 116 13.82 10.03 17.13
CA GLN A 116 13.50 8.66 17.54
C GLN A 116 12.43 8.02 16.66
N ALA A 117 11.44 8.79 16.19
CA ALA A 117 10.35 8.27 15.37
C ALA A 117 10.87 7.94 13.96
N GLU A 118 11.69 8.82 13.38
CA GLU A 118 12.39 8.56 12.12
C GLU A 118 13.33 7.37 12.22
N ARG A 119 14.04 7.21 13.33
CA ARG A 119 14.91 6.04 13.54
C ARG A 119 14.12 4.73 13.55
N ARG A 120 12.97 4.67 14.23
CA ARG A 120 12.12 3.48 14.20
C ARG A 120 11.62 3.16 12.79
N LEU A 121 11.24 4.18 12.03
CA LEU A 121 10.85 3.99 10.63
C LEU A 121 12.03 3.52 9.77
N ALA A 122 13.23 4.07 9.97
CA ALA A 122 14.45 3.68 9.28
C ALA A 122 14.81 2.21 9.57
N ASP A 123 14.77 1.81 10.84
CA ASP A 123 15.06 0.44 11.27
C ASP A 123 14.07 -0.54 10.61
N MET A 124 12.76 -0.26 10.66
CA MET A 124 11.74 -1.10 10.01
C MET A 124 11.91 -1.19 8.49
N LEU A 125 12.21 -0.08 7.82
CA LEU A 125 12.42 -0.10 6.37
C LEU A 125 13.72 -0.81 5.97
N THR A 126 14.69 -0.88 6.88
CA THR A 126 15.98 -1.55 6.67
C THR A 126 15.87 -3.04 6.96
N ASP A 127 15.12 -3.43 7.98
CA ASP A 127 14.76 -4.81 8.23
C ASP A 127 13.65 -5.25 7.26
N GLU A 128 14.03 -5.70 6.07
CA GLU A 128 13.12 -6.17 5.03
C GLU A 128 12.28 -7.41 5.44
N MET A 129 12.54 -8.00 6.62
CA MET A 129 11.71 -9.04 7.21
C MET A 129 10.58 -8.49 8.07
N GLU A 130 10.67 -7.22 8.50
CA GLU A 130 9.65 -6.55 9.28
C GLU A 130 8.47 -6.12 8.40
N ARG A 131 7.43 -6.95 8.40
CA ARG A 131 6.22 -6.78 7.60
C ARG A 131 5.19 -5.93 8.35
N ALA A 132 5.51 -4.66 8.50
CA ALA A 132 4.70 -3.71 9.25
C ALA A 132 3.38 -3.38 8.55
N LEU A 133 2.27 -3.54 9.26
CA LEU A 133 0.92 -3.14 8.83
C LEU A 133 0.52 -1.85 9.54
N ASP A 134 0.04 -0.87 8.77
CA ASP A 134 -0.51 0.41 9.24
C ASP A 134 0.38 1.16 10.25
N TRP A 135 1.70 1.10 10.02
CA TRP A 135 2.69 1.72 10.88
C TRP A 135 2.71 3.24 10.69
N PRO A 136 2.68 4.05 11.76
CA PRO A 136 2.61 5.50 11.63
C PRO A 136 3.90 6.07 11.02
N VAL A 137 3.75 6.96 10.02
CA VAL A 137 4.86 7.72 9.47
C VAL A 137 5.10 8.95 10.38
N PRO A 138 6.36 9.26 10.78
CA PRO A 138 6.67 10.40 11.64
C PRO A 138 6.13 11.73 11.10
N MET A 139 5.59 12.57 11.99
CA MET A 139 4.99 13.86 11.61
C MET A 139 5.97 14.81 10.91
N THR A 140 7.27 14.66 11.20
CA THR A 140 8.37 15.38 10.53
C THR A 140 8.40 15.12 9.02
N LEU A 141 7.96 13.94 8.57
CA LEU A 141 7.90 13.57 7.16
C LEU A 141 6.55 13.92 6.52
N THR A 142 5.47 13.87 7.30
CA THR A 142 4.07 13.99 6.79
C THR A 142 3.53 15.41 6.79
N GLY A 143 4.22 16.36 7.44
CA GLY A 143 3.70 17.72 7.63
C GLY A 143 2.47 17.74 8.54
N GLY A 144 2.39 16.79 9.49
CA GLY A 144 1.31 16.67 10.47
C GLY A 144 0.08 15.89 10.03
N ARG A 145 0.08 15.30 8.83
CA ARG A 145 -1.03 14.46 8.33
C ARG A 145 -0.99 13.05 8.91
N ASP A 146 -2.16 12.43 9.07
CA ASP A 146 -2.30 11.00 9.43
C ASP A 146 -1.98 10.10 8.23
N VAL A 147 -0.70 9.75 8.12
CA VAL A 147 -0.15 8.89 7.07
C VAL A 147 0.49 7.68 7.73
N VAL A 148 0.18 6.52 7.17
CA VAL A 148 0.75 5.25 7.60
C VAL A 148 1.49 4.59 6.45
N THR A 149 2.42 3.71 6.81
CA THR A 149 3.06 2.81 5.88
C THR A 149 2.60 1.38 6.16
N THR A 150 2.33 0.63 5.10
CA THR A 150 1.82 -0.73 5.19
C THR A 150 2.45 -1.58 4.09
N VAL A 151 2.73 -2.83 4.39
CA VAL A 151 3.14 -3.80 3.37
C VAL A 151 1.91 -4.30 2.61
N VAL A 152 2.04 -4.41 1.28
CA VAL A 152 1.04 -5.00 0.40
C VAL A 152 1.69 -6.06 -0.47
N VAL A 153 0.94 -7.10 -0.83
CA VAL A 153 1.31 -7.98 -1.95
C VAL A 153 0.71 -7.38 -3.21
N LEU A 154 1.51 -7.25 -4.26
CA LEU A 154 1.05 -6.76 -5.56
C LEU A 154 0.81 -7.96 -6.49
N PRO A 155 -0.48 -8.31 -6.76
CA PRO A 155 -0.79 -9.38 -7.70
C PRO A 155 -0.47 -8.92 -9.12
N ARG A 156 0.38 -9.65 -9.84
CA ARG A 156 0.79 -9.25 -11.20
C ARG A 156 -0.37 -9.13 -12.17
N GLN A 157 -1.39 -9.99 -12.01
CA GLN A 157 -2.62 -9.94 -12.80
C GLN A 157 -3.38 -8.61 -12.70
N HIS A 158 -3.14 -7.81 -11.66
CA HIS A 158 -3.78 -6.50 -11.46
C HIS A 158 -2.87 -5.33 -11.84
N MET A 159 -1.60 -5.58 -12.20
CA MET A 159 -0.66 -4.54 -12.60
C MET A 159 -0.70 -4.32 -14.11
N PRO A 160 -0.68 -3.06 -14.60
CA PRO A 160 -0.48 -2.78 -16.02
C PRO A 160 0.81 -3.44 -16.53
N GLY A 161 0.72 -4.26 -17.57
CA GLY A 161 1.89 -4.98 -18.12
C GLY A 161 2.44 -6.11 -17.22
N GLY A 162 1.92 -6.29 -16.01
CA GLY A 162 2.33 -7.35 -15.08
C GLY A 162 3.59 -7.06 -14.26
N PHE A 163 4.09 -5.82 -14.24
CA PHE A 163 5.26 -5.37 -13.48
C PHE A 163 5.13 -3.87 -13.13
N LEU A 164 5.99 -3.37 -12.23
CA LEU A 164 6.11 -1.95 -11.83
C LEU A 164 6.99 -1.14 -12.76
#